data_AF-K9SVG6-F1
#
_entry.id   AF-K9SVG6-F1
#
_cell.length_a   1.000
_cell.length_b   1.000
_cell.length_c   1.000
_cell.angle_alpha   90.00
_cell.angle_beta   90.00
_cell.angle_gamma   90.00
#
_symmetry.space_group_name_H-M   'P 1'
#
loop_
_entity.id
_entity.type
_entity.pdbx_description
1 polymer ?
#
loop_
_entity_poly.entity_id
_entity_poly.type
_entity_poly.pdbx_seq_one_letter_code
_entity_poly.pdbx_strand_id
1 'polypeptide(L)'
;MNTLKIKSHIYTSESDDNLYFVIAIFVDEEAIADFDSYATCLAQLKQSVTSAGTYFILTCSCGVFECAGIYQGIRVVHHAKTIEWIIHQPQPHRVFIFDADDYKEAVNYGIDQIK
;
A
#
# COMPACT_ATOMS: atom_id res chain seq x y z
N MET A 1 -7.90 -10.77 -12.47
CA MET A 1 -6.89 -9.97 -11.77
C MET A 1 -7.44 -9.57 -10.42
N ASN A 2 -6.55 -9.26 -9.48
CA ASN A 2 -6.90 -8.68 -8.20
C ASN A 2 -7.39 -7.22 -8.39
N THR A 3 -8.22 -6.74 -7.47
CA THR A 3 -8.76 -5.38 -7.44
C THR A 3 -8.08 -4.57 -6.33
N LEU A 4 -7.53 -3.40 -6.67
CA LEU A 4 -6.93 -2.48 -5.70
C LEU A 4 -7.95 -1.42 -5.27
N LYS A 5 -8.04 -1.14 -3.97
CA LYS A 5 -8.79 0.00 -3.42
C LYS A 5 -7.96 0.73 -2.38
N ILE A 6 -8.07 2.06 -2.36
CA ILE A 6 -7.43 2.94 -1.38
C ILE A 6 -8.53 3.69 -0.65
N LYS A 7 -8.50 3.69 0.68
CA LYS A 7 -9.50 4.36 1.53
C LYS A 7 -8.83 5.04 2.71
N SER A 8 -9.43 6.10 3.21
CA SER A 8 -9.14 6.60 4.56
C SER A 8 -9.62 5.60 5.60
N HIS A 9 -8.80 5.35 6.61
CA HIS A 9 -9.09 4.51 7.76
C HIS A 9 -8.83 5.32 9.03
N ILE A 10 -9.75 5.22 9.99
CA ILE A 10 -9.62 5.87 11.29
C ILE A 10 -9.65 4.77 12.34
N TYR A 11 -8.69 4.80 13.25
CA TYR A 11 -8.61 3.85 14.36
C TYR A 11 -8.26 4.55 15.66
N THR A 12 -8.56 3.89 16.78
CA THR A 12 -8.14 4.32 18.11
C THR A 12 -6.99 3.42 18.55
N SER A 13 -5.87 4.00 18.96
CA SER A 13 -4.77 3.20 19.49
C SER A 13 -5.04 2.79 20.93
N GLU A 14 -4.86 1.50 21.24
CA GLU A 14 -4.94 1.00 22.61
C GLU A 14 -3.79 1.53 23.51
N SER A 15 -2.73 2.08 22.90
CA SER A 15 -1.54 2.52 23.63
C SER A 15 -1.67 3.89 24.30
N ASP A 16 -2.48 4.78 23.73
CA ASP A 16 -2.58 6.18 24.16
C ASP A 16 -4.00 6.75 24.06
N ASP A 17 -5.00 5.94 23.70
CA ASP A 17 -6.40 6.31 23.49
C ASP A 17 -6.62 7.42 22.44
N ASN A 18 -5.61 7.73 21.61
CA ASN A 18 -5.72 8.73 20.56
C ASN A 18 -6.40 8.16 19.31
N LEU A 19 -7.07 9.06 18.58
CA LEU A 19 -7.66 8.78 17.28
C LEU A 19 -6.63 9.07 16.18
N TYR A 20 -6.37 8.09 15.32
CA TYR A 20 -5.44 8.19 14.21
C TYR A 20 -6.18 8.10 12.88
N PHE A 21 -5.70 8.85 11.89
CA PHE A 21 -6.16 8.80 10.51
C PHE A 21 -5.02 8.32 9.62
N VAL A 22 -5.27 7.28 8.84
CA VAL A 22 -4.30 6.66 7.93
C VAL A 22 -4.94 6.34 6.60
N ILE A 23 -4.11 6.15 5.58
CA ILE A 23 -4.55 5.66 4.28
C ILE A 23 -4.28 4.17 4.20
N ALA A 24 -5.35 3.39 4.03
CA ALA A 24 -5.32 1.94 3.95
C ALA A 24 -5.46 1.46 2.50
N ILE A 25 -4.72 0.41 2.16
CA ILE A 25 -4.75 -0.26 0.86
C ILE A 25 -5.41 -1.62 1.03
N PHE A 26 -6.40 -1.88 0.19
CA PHE A 26 -7.12 -3.14 0.12
C PHE A 26 -6.86 -3.80 -1.22
N VAL A 27 -6.64 -5.11 -1.21
CA VAL A 27 -6.61 -5.95 -2.40
C VAL A 27 -7.70 -7.00 -2.24
N ASP A 28 -8.64 -7.05 -3.19
CA ASP A 28 -9.82 -7.92 -3.13
C ASP A 28 -10.61 -7.80 -1.80
N GLU A 29 -10.83 -6.55 -1.36
CA GLU A 29 -11.45 -6.18 -0.07
C GLU A 29 -10.66 -6.55 1.20
N GLU A 30 -9.49 -7.15 1.08
CA GLU A 30 -8.63 -7.47 2.23
C GLU A 30 -7.52 -6.43 2.39
N ALA A 31 -7.29 -5.96 3.62
CA ALA A 31 -6.21 -5.03 3.90
C ALA A 31 -4.85 -5.71 3.71
N ILE A 32 -3.92 -5.06 3.00
CA ILE A 32 -2.59 -5.66 2.77
C ILE A 32 -1.70 -5.64 4.01
N ALA A 33 -2.06 -4.86 5.03
CA ALA A 33 -1.36 -4.73 6.29
C ALA A 33 -2.33 -4.33 7.41
N ASP A 34 -1.88 -4.47 8.66
CA ASP A 34 -2.57 -3.91 9.82
C ASP A 34 -2.35 -2.39 9.88
N PHE A 35 -3.28 -1.61 9.34
CA PHE A 35 -3.13 -0.16 9.27
C PHE A 35 -3.23 0.56 10.62
N ASP A 36 -3.43 -0.17 11.72
CA ASP A 36 -3.27 0.37 13.07
C ASP A 36 -1.78 0.41 13.48
N SER A 37 -0.95 -0.39 12.79
CA SER A 37 0.50 -0.52 12.98
C SER A 37 1.34 0.01 11.79
N TYR A 38 0.76 0.12 10.61
CA TYR A 38 1.43 0.54 9.37
C TYR A 38 0.75 1.76 8.74
N ALA A 39 1.52 2.56 8.00
CA ALA A 39 1.04 3.68 7.21
C ALA A 39 1.44 3.53 5.73
N THR A 40 0.62 4.10 4.84
CA THR A 40 0.89 4.11 3.40
C THR A 40 1.72 5.33 3.00
N CYS A 41 2.86 5.10 2.35
CA CYS A 41 3.61 6.15 1.66
C CYS A 41 3.01 6.41 0.27
N LEU A 42 2.12 7.39 0.17
CA LEU A 42 1.44 7.73 -1.09
C LEU A 42 2.41 8.12 -2.23
N ALA A 43 3.56 8.72 -1.91
CA ALA A 43 4.57 9.06 -2.90
C ALA A 43 5.17 7.81 -3.56
N GLN A 44 5.52 6.79 -2.76
CA GLN A 44 6.05 5.51 -3.24
C GLN A 44 4.97 4.74 -4.02
N LEU A 45 3.72 4.73 -3.53
CA LEU A 45 2.58 4.12 -4.23
C LEU A 45 2.32 4.79 -5.59
N LYS A 46 2.45 6.11 -5.68
CA LYS A 46 2.30 6.82 -6.96
C LYS A 46 3.43 6.51 -7.94
N GLN A 47 4.67 6.37 -7.44
CA GLN A 47 5.82 6.03 -8.28
C GLN A 47 5.73 4.62 -8.87
N SER A 48 5.13 3.66 -8.15
CA SER A 48 4.96 2.29 -8.64
C SER A 48 3.97 2.17 -9.82
N VAL A 49 3.15 3.20 -10.07
CA VAL A 49 2.29 3.29 -11.26
C VAL A 49 3.09 3.50 -12.54
N THR A 50 4.23 4.18 -12.47
CA THR A 50 4.96 4.60 -13.67
C THR A 50 6.16 3.73 -14.00
N SER A 51 6.66 2.96 -13.04
CA SER A 51 7.87 2.16 -13.22
C SER A 51 7.86 0.88 -12.38
N ALA A 52 8.57 -0.13 -12.88
CA ALA A 52 8.93 -1.32 -12.12
C ALA A 52 10.07 -0.99 -11.15
N GLY A 53 10.11 -1.66 -10.00
CA GLY A 53 11.10 -1.38 -8.96
C GLY A 53 10.69 -1.93 -7.60
N THR A 54 11.44 -1.54 -6.57
CA THR A 54 11.10 -1.84 -5.18
C THR A 54 10.67 -0.56 -4.49
N TYR A 55 9.48 -0.58 -3.88
CA TYR A 55 8.87 0.59 -3.27
C TYR A 55 8.51 0.32 -1.81
N PHE A 56 8.88 1.24 -0.92
CA PHE A 56 8.46 1.21 0.47
C PHE A 56 7.07 1.86 0.60
N ILE A 57 6.07 1.18 0.03
CA ILE A 57 4.67 1.61 0.04
C ILE A 57 4.11 1.54 1.46
N LEU A 58 4.53 0.55 2.23
CA LEU A 58 4.22 0.39 3.65
C LEU A 58 5.37 0.94 4.49
N THR A 59 5.05 1.74 5.50
CA THR A 59 6.00 2.45 6.37
C THR A 59 5.43 2.55 7.79
N CYS A 60 6.18 3.13 8.74
CA CYS A 60 5.61 3.63 9.99
C CYS A 60 4.84 4.95 9.74
N SER A 61 4.00 5.38 10.68
CA SER A 61 3.31 6.69 10.62
C SER A 61 4.27 7.87 10.52
N CYS A 62 5.52 7.73 10.98
CA CYS A 62 6.58 8.72 10.80
C CYS A 62 7.21 8.73 9.39
N GLY A 63 6.79 7.81 8.50
CA GLY A 63 7.31 7.65 7.13
C GLY A 63 8.61 6.83 7.03
N VAL A 64 9.22 6.44 8.15
CA VAL A 64 10.43 5.59 8.17
C VAL A 64 10.01 4.12 8.13
N PHE A 65 10.49 3.37 7.14
CA PHE A 65 10.09 1.97 6.96
C PHE A 65 10.71 1.04 8.00
N GLU A 66 11.95 1.29 8.45
CA GLU A 66 12.59 0.46 9.48
C GLU A 66 11.87 0.54 10.83
N CYS A 67 11.23 1.68 11.14
CA CYS A 67 10.43 1.83 12.36
C CYS A 67 9.24 0.87 12.41
N ALA A 68 8.72 0.45 11.25
CA ALA A 68 7.66 -0.56 11.14
C ALA A 68 8.21 -1.98 10.96
N GLY A 69 9.52 -2.20 11.12
CA GLY A 69 10.17 -3.50 10.93
C GLY A 69 10.19 -3.97 9.47
N ILE A 70 9.99 -3.05 8.51
CA ILE A 70 10.05 -3.35 7.07
C ILE A 70 11.48 -3.08 6.62
N TYR A 71 12.11 -4.07 5.99
CA TYR A 71 13.46 -3.97 5.42
C TYR A 71 13.48 -4.37 3.94
N GLN A 72 12.37 -4.91 3.44
CA GLN A 72 12.15 -5.28 2.05
C GLN A 72 10.86 -4.60 1.57
N GLY A 73 11.00 -3.64 0.66
CA GLY A 73 9.86 -2.99 0.01
C GLY A 73 9.09 -3.95 -0.89
N ILE A 74 7.92 -3.51 -1.33
CA ILE A 74 7.10 -4.25 -2.29
C ILE A 74 7.81 -4.20 -3.65
N ARG A 75 8.10 -5.38 -4.21
CA ARG A 75 8.66 -5.46 -5.56
C ARG A 75 7.51 -5.40 -6.57
N VAL A 76 7.60 -4.44 -7.48
CA VAL A 76 6.60 -4.15 -8.51
C VAL A 76 7.19 -4.47 -9.86
N VAL A 77 6.54 -5.37 -10.60
CA VAL A 77 6.94 -5.78 -11.94
C VAL A 77 5.87 -5.33 -12.93
N HIS A 78 6.29 -4.66 -13.99
CA HIS A 78 5.40 -4.22 -15.07
C HIS A 78 5.50 -5.21 -16.23
N HIS A 79 4.35 -5.74 -16.64
CA HIS A 79 4.19 -6.50 -17.87
C HIS A 79 3.36 -5.68 -18.87
N ALA A 80 3.16 -6.20 -20.09
CA ALA A 80 2.47 -5.46 -21.14
C ALA A 80 1.02 -5.05 -20.79
N LYS A 81 0.34 -5.80 -19.91
CA LYS A 81 -1.06 -5.56 -19.52
C LYS A 81 -1.32 -5.69 -18.02
N THR A 82 -0.30 -6.05 -17.24
CA THR A 82 -0.49 -6.35 -15.83
C THR A 82 0.64 -5.76 -14.99
N ILE A 83 0.31 -5.49 -13.73
CA ILE A 83 1.27 -5.09 -12.72
C ILE A 83 1.26 -6.17 -11.63
N GLU A 84 2.43 -6.73 -11.35
CA GLU A 84 2.61 -7.72 -10.30
C GLU A 84 3.23 -7.05 -9.07
N TRP A 85 2.62 -7.26 -7.91
CA TRP A 85 3.20 -6.94 -6.61
C TRP A 85 3.67 -8.21 -5.93
N ILE A 86 4.89 -8.18 -5.42
CA ILE A 86 5.49 -9.25 -4.63
C ILE A 86 5.85 -8.67 -3.27
N ILE A 87 5.11 -9.08 -2.26
CA ILE A 87 5.23 -8.60 -0.88
C ILE A 87 5.93 -9.67 -0.07
N HIS A 88 7.11 -9.35 0.46
CA HIS A 88 7.80 -10.20 1.44
C HIS A 88 7.55 -9.74 2.88
N GLN A 89 7.28 -8.44 3.07
CA GLN A 89 7.01 -7.83 4.37
C GLN A 89 5.88 -6.80 4.27
N PRO A 90 5.00 -6.72 5.28
CA PRO A 90 4.91 -7.65 6.42
C PRO A 90 4.46 -9.06 5.97
N GLN A 91 4.83 -10.08 6.76
CA GLN A 91 4.42 -11.46 6.53
C GLN A 91 2.89 -11.60 6.60
N PRO A 92 2.29 -12.56 5.87
CA PRO A 92 2.92 -13.57 5.02
C PRO A 92 3.40 -13.03 3.66
N HIS A 93 4.26 -13.80 3.01
CA HIS A 93 4.58 -13.58 1.60
C HIS A 93 3.33 -13.68 0.72
N ARG A 94 3.11 -12.67 -0.13
CA ARG A 94 1.93 -12.53 -0.98
C ARG A 94 2.31 -12.03 -2.37
N VAL A 95 1.57 -12.48 -3.37
CA VAL A 95 1.72 -12.02 -4.76
C VAL A 95 0.35 -11.58 -5.27
N PHE A 96 0.26 -10.39 -5.83
CA PHE A 96 -0.95 -9.84 -6.44
C PHE A 96 -0.69 -9.43 -7.87
N ILE A 97 -1.67 -9.64 -8.75
CA ILE A 97 -1.59 -9.30 -10.16
C ILE A 97 -2.80 -8.45 -10.52
N PHE A 98 -2.55 -7.22 -10.93
CA PHE A 98 -3.54 -6.23 -11.31
C PHE A 98 -3.59 -6.06 -12.82
N ASP A 99 -4.73 -5.63 -13.36
CA ASP A 99 -4.73 -4.98 -14.68
C ASP A 99 -3.93 -3.69 -14.59
N ALA A 100 -3.14 -3.38 -15.62
CA ALA A 100 -2.34 -2.17 -15.62
C ALA A 100 -3.19 -0.89 -15.64
N ASP A 101 -4.30 -0.88 -16.37
CA ASP A 101 -5.18 0.29 -16.48
C ASP A 101 -6.02 0.44 -15.19
N ASP A 102 -6.62 -0.65 -14.69
CA ASP A 102 -7.39 -0.62 -13.44
C ASP A 102 -6.52 -0.22 -12.23
N TYR A 103 -5.28 -0.72 -12.16
CA TYR A 103 -4.33 -0.35 -11.11
C TYR A 103 -4.03 1.16 -11.14
N LYS A 104 -3.75 1.69 -12.33
CA LYS A 104 -3.45 3.11 -12.50
C LYS A 104 -4.65 3.97 -12.14
N GLU A 105 -5.85 3.57 -12.54
CA GLU A 105 -7.09 4.27 -12.19
C GLU A 105 -7.31 4.24 -10.68
N ALA A 106 -7.23 3.07 -10.04
CA ALA A 106 -7.44 2.89 -8.61
C ALA A 106 -6.44 3.72 -7.76
N VAL A 107 -5.16 3.75 -8.13
CA VAL A 107 -4.16 4.55 -7.41
C VAL A 107 -4.41 6.04 -7.56
N ASN A 108 -4.66 6.53 -8.78
CA ASN A 108 -4.88 7.96 -9.00
C ASN A 108 -6.18 8.44 -8.36
N TYR A 109 -7.28 7.71 -8.58
CA TYR A 109 -8.57 8.02 -7.97
C TYR A 109 -8.45 8.03 -6.44
N GLY A 110 -7.85 6.99 -5.85
CA GLY A 110 -7.65 6.90 -4.41
C GLY A 110 -6.88 8.07 -3.83
N ILE A 111 -5.77 8.46 -4.47
CA ILE A 111 -4.95 9.61 -4.02
C ILE A 111 -5.71 10.93 -4.17
N ASP A 112 -6.46 11.12 -5.26
CA ASP A 112 -7.15 12.38 -5.53
C ASP A 112 -8.38 12.58 -4.63
N GLN A 113 -9.02 11.52 -4.11
CA GLN A 113 -10.09 11.63 -3.11
C GLN A 113 -9.59 12.06 -1.72
N ILE A 114 -8.28 11.97 -1.45
CA ILE A 114 -7.66 12.28 -0.15
C ILE A 114 -7.12 13.73 -0.11
N LYS A 115 -6.87 14.33 -1.28
CA LYS A 115 -6.39 15.71 -1.41
C LYS A 115 -7.51 16.72 -1.24
#